data_AF-A0AAE4DJS0-F1
#
_entry.id   AF-A0AAE4DJS0-F1
#
_cell.length_a   1.000
_cell.length_b   1.000
_cell.length_c   1.000
_cell.angle_alpha   90.00
_cell.angle_beta   90.00
_cell.angle_gamma   90.00
#
_symmetry.space_group_name_H-M   'P 1'
#
loop_
_entity.id
_entity.type
_entity.pdbx_description
1 polymer ?
#
loop_
_entity_poly.entity_id
_entity_poly.type
_entity_poly.pdbx_seq_one_letter_code
_entity_poly.pdbx_strand_id
1 'polypeptide(L)'
;MNTTSLPNPANQEFDIHAKIKSANSHWSYLRAAQPHQNDFDYEFNTTFIDGLEFAIYARNGDYFVLVDFFKSYNEACNDAKKIIDEHPDIKKMVSTI
;
A
#
# COMPACT_ATOMS: atom_id res chain seq x y z
N MET A 1 1.93 43.60 -3.54
CA MET A 1 0.93 42.56 -3.26
C MET A 1 1.64 41.23 -3.44
N ASN A 2 1.93 40.52 -2.35
CA ASN A 2 2.56 39.20 -2.41
C ASN A 2 1.46 38.15 -2.35
N THR A 3 1.08 37.60 -3.50
CA THR A 3 0.24 36.41 -3.56
C THR A 3 1.14 35.21 -3.27
N THR A 4 1.27 34.83 -2.00
CA THR A 4 1.68 33.48 -1.63
C THR A 4 0.58 32.53 -2.07
N SER A 5 0.76 31.90 -3.23
CA SER A 5 -0.03 30.75 -3.65
C SER A 5 0.18 29.64 -2.63
N LEU A 6 -0.85 29.35 -1.84
CA LEU A 6 -0.94 28.12 -1.07
C LEU A 6 -0.78 26.94 -2.05
N PRO A 7 0.03 25.91 -1.73
CA PRO A 7 0.12 24.73 -2.57
C PRO A 7 -1.27 24.10 -2.67
N ASN A 8 -1.69 23.86 -3.91
CA ASN A 8 -2.95 23.21 -4.22
C ASN A 8 -2.89 21.77 -3.66
N PRO A 9 -3.74 21.37 -2.69
CA PRO A 9 -3.66 20.03 -2.07
C PRO A 9 -4.06 18.89 -3.04
N ALA A 10 -4.48 19.22 -4.26
CA ALA A 10 -5.03 18.29 -5.24
C ALA A 10 -3.99 17.55 -6.10
N ASN A 11 -2.68 17.77 -5.89
CA ASN A 11 -1.64 17.19 -6.75
C ASN A 11 -0.45 16.59 -5.99
N GLN A 12 -0.64 16.25 -4.72
CA GLN A 12 0.39 15.55 -3.97
C GLN A 12 0.34 14.08 -4.37
N GLU A 13 1.34 13.65 -5.14
CA GLU A 13 1.57 12.25 -5.48
C GLU A 13 1.65 11.42 -4.18
N PHE A 14 1.10 10.21 -4.22
CA PHE A 14 1.05 9.36 -3.05
C PHE A 14 2.47 9.02 -2.57
N ASP A 15 2.78 9.33 -1.32
CA ASP A 15 4.08 9.05 -0.70
C ASP A 15 3.91 8.06 0.45
N ILE A 16 4.33 6.81 0.21
CA ILE A 16 4.28 5.74 1.21
C ILE A 16 5.13 6.04 2.44
N HIS A 17 6.28 6.73 2.30
CA HIS A 17 7.11 7.08 3.45
C HIS A 17 6.44 8.12 4.34
N ALA A 18 5.77 9.10 3.74
CA ALA A 18 4.97 10.06 4.49
C ALA A 18 3.82 9.36 5.23
N LYS A 19 3.14 8.40 4.58
CA LYS A 19 2.04 7.64 5.19
C LYS A 19 2.50 6.75 6.35
N ILE A 20 3.62 6.03 6.20
CA ILE A 20 4.22 5.24 7.30
C ILE A 20 4.49 6.13 8.52
N LYS A 21 5.11 7.30 8.30
CA LYS A 21 5.44 8.24 9.37
C LYS A 21 4.21 8.82 10.04
N SER A 22 3.22 9.27 9.27
CA SER A 22 2.02 9.91 9.80
C SER A 22 1.13 8.94 10.57
N ALA A 23 1.04 7.68 10.11
CA ALA A 23 0.27 6.64 10.78
C ALA A 23 1.02 5.97 11.94
N ASN A 24 2.31 6.28 12.14
CA ASN A 24 3.20 5.51 13.03
C ASN A 24 3.08 3.99 12.79
N SER A 25 3.15 3.62 11.50
CA SER A 25 2.80 2.29 11.03
C SER A 25 3.81 1.23 11.44
N HIS A 26 3.32 0.01 11.69
CA HIS A 26 4.16 -1.17 11.98
C HIS A 26 4.66 -1.88 10.72
N TRP A 27 4.10 -1.57 9.55
CA TRP A 27 4.52 -2.18 8.29
C TRP A 27 5.91 -1.70 7.90
N SER A 28 6.78 -2.65 7.59
CA SER A 28 8.12 -2.35 7.09
C SER A 28 8.02 -1.86 5.65
N TYR A 29 8.71 -0.76 5.32
CA TYR A 29 8.76 -0.27 3.94
C TYR A 29 9.39 -1.31 2.97
N LEU A 30 10.41 -2.03 3.42
CA LEU A 30 11.20 -2.94 2.61
C LEU A 30 11.36 -4.28 3.33
N ARG A 31 11.23 -5.38 2.60
CA ARG A 31 11.51 -6.73 3.11
C ARG A 31 12.30 -7.52 2.09
N ALA A 32 13.22 -8.38 2.54
CA ALA A 32 13.93 -9.30 1.65
C ALA A 32 12.98 -10.41 1.19
N ALA A 33 12.93 -10.62 -0.12
CA ALA A 33 12.19 -11.74 -0.72
C ALA A 33 12.84 -13.06 -0.28
N GLN A 34 12.00 -14.01 0.11
CA GLN A 34 12.45 -15.34 0.50
C GLN A 34 12.50 -16.28 -0.70
N PRO A 35 13.32 -17.36 -0.68
CA PRO A 35 13.44 -18.28 -1.81
C PRO A 35 12.11 -18.90 -2.29
N HIS A 36 11.18 -19.13 -1.37
CA HIS A 36 9.84 -19.66 -1.70
C HIS A 36 8.91 -18.63 -2.35
N GLN A 37 9.35 -17.36 -2.45
CA GLN A 37 8.60 -16.24 -3.05
C GLN A 37 9.13 -15.86 -4.44
N ASN A 38 10.05 -16.65 -5.02
CA ASN A 38 10.77 -16.26 -6.23
C ASN A 38 9.89 -16.04 -7.46
N ASP A 39 8.74 -16.69 -7.54
CA ASP A 39 7.84 -16.63 -8.70
C ASP A 39 6.64 -15.70 -8.48
N PHE A 40 6.65 -14.89 -7.41
CA PHE A 40 5.54 -14.01 -7.05
C PHE A 40 5.92 -12.54 -7.15
N ASP A 41 5.16 -11.78 -7.93
CA ASP A 41 5.39 -10.33 -8.11
C ASP A 41 4.79 -9.48 -6.98
N TYR A 42 3.81 -10.03 -6.25
CA TYR A 42 3.10 -9.31 -5.20
C TYR A 42 2.97 -10.14 -3.93
N GLU A 43 2.94 -9.45 -2.80
CA GLU A 43 2.61 -10.04 -1.51
C GLU A 43 1.44 -9.28 -0.88
N PHE A 44 0.39 -10.02 -0.50
CA PHE A 44 -0.78 -9.47 0.17
C PHE A 44 -0.79 -9.95 1.63
N ASN A 45 -0.67 -9.03 2.56
CA ASN A 45 -0.58 -9.29 4.00
C ASN A 45 -1.80 -8.72 4.74
N THR A 46 -2.14 -9.35 5.87
CA THR A 46 -3.25 -8.93 6.73
C THR A 46 -2.85 -9.00 8.19
N THR A 47 -3.25 -8.00 8.97
CA THR A 47 -3.13 -7.98 10.44
C THR A 47 -4.50 -7.79 11.08
N PHE A 48 -4.66 -8.28 12.30
CA PHE A 48 -5.90 -8.22 13.09
C PHE A 48 -5.69 -7.70 14.52
N ILE A 49 -4.49 -7.22 14.87
CA ILE A 49 -4.13 -6.90 16.26
C ILE A 49 -4.98 -5.73 16.81
N ASP A 50 -5.10 -4.64 16.06
CA ASP A 50 -5.86 -3.43 16.44
C ASP A 50 -7.01 -3.16 15.45
N GLY A 51 -7.52 -4.23 14.83
CA GLY A 51 -8.47 -4.19 13.74
C GLY A 51 -7.86 -4.73 12.44
N LEU A 52 -8.74 -4.91 11.46
CA LEU A 52 -8.35 -5.40 10.13
C LEU A 52 -7.59 -4.32 9.38
N GLU A 53 -6.39 -4.67 8.93
CA GLU A 53 -5.60 -3.84 8.02
C GLU A 53 -4.86 -4.72 7.03
N PHE A 54 -4.78 -4.23 5.79
CA PHE A 54 -4.12 -4.88 4.67
C PHE A 54 -2.83 -4.16 4.32
N ALA A 55 -1.86 -4.90 3.78
CA ALA A 55 -0.67 -4.34 3.17
C ALA A 55 -0.34 -5.07 1.87
N ILE A 56 -0.05 -4.31 0.82
CA ILE A 56 0.38 -4.83 -0.49
C ILE A 56 1.82 -4.45 -0.72
N TYR A 57 2.63 -5.45 -1.05
CA TYR A 57 4.00 -5.25 -1.50
C TYR A 57 4.16 -5.65 -2.95
N ALA A 58 5.01 -4.94 -3.67
CA ALA A 58 5.42 -5.28 -5.03
C ALA A 58 6.90 -5.67 -5.05
N ARG A 59 7.23 -6.64 -5.89
CA ARG A 59 8.60 -7.13 -6.02
C ARG A 59 9.47 -6.15 -6.79
N ASN A 60 10.67 -5.93 -6.27
CA ASN A 60 11.74 -5.18 -6.92
C ASN A 60 13.06 -5.90 -6.67
N GLY A 61 13.45 -6.76 -7.62
CA GLY A 61 14.59 -7.65 -7.48
C GLY A 61 14.41 -8.62 -6.31
N ASP A 62 15.39 -8.63 -5.41
CA ASP A 62 15.40 -9.50 -4.22
C ASP A 62 14.60 -8.94 -3.03
N TYR A 63 13.78 -7.92 -3.26
CA TYR A 63 13.01 -7.25 -2.22
C TYR A 63 11.54 -7.11 -2.57
N PHE A 64 10.72 -7.04 -1.53
CA PHE A 64 9.35 -6.58 -1.56
C PHE A 64 9.29 -5.17 -0.98
N VAL A 65 8.78 -4.23 -1.77
CA VAL A 65 8.60 -2.82 -1.42
C VAL A 65 7.14 -2.58 -1.13
N LEU A 66 6.84 -1.95 0.00
CA LEU A 66 5.47 -1.62 0.41
C LEU A 66 4.87 -0.62 -0.59
N VAL A 67 3.77 -1.02 -1.23
CA VAL A 67 2.98 -0.17 -2.13
C VAL A 67 2.02 0.67 -1.29
N ASP A 68 1.23 0.00 -0.45
CA ASP A 68 0.33 0.68 0.47
C ASP A 68 -0.11 -0.23 1.62
N PHE A 69 -0.62 0.38 2.70
CA PHE A 69 -1.39 -0.27 3.75
C PHE A 69 -2.69 0.49 4.01
N PHE A 70 -3.79 -0.22 4.20
CA PHE A 70 -5.13 0.37 4.22
C PHE A 70 -6.14 -0.54 4.93
N LYS A 71 -7.24 0.04 5.42
CA LYS A 71 -8.31 -0.74 6.08
C LYS A 71 -9.46 -1.08 5.13
N SER A 72 -9.61 -0.33 4.04
CA SER A 72 -10.65 -0.51 3.04
C SER A 72 -10.12 -0.21 1.63
N TYR A 73 -10.76 -0.79 0.60
CA TYR A 73 -10.40 -0.53 -0.79
C TYR A 73 -10.33 0.97 -1.13
N ASN A 74 -11.23 1.78 -0.56
CA ASN A 74 -11.29 3.21 -0.85
C ASN A 74 -10.06 3.98 -0.34
N GLU A 75 -9.47 3.54 0.77
CA GLU A 75 -8.27 4.13 1.38
C GLU A 75 -6.98 3.78 0.64
N ALA A 76 -7.00 2.73 -0.18
CA ALA A 76 -5.83 2.29 -0.93
C ALA A 76 -5.42 3.33 -1.98
N CYS A 77 -4.11 3.49 -2.17
CA CYS A 77 -3.54 4.30 -3.24
C CYS A 77 -3.90 3.71 -4.62
N ASN A 78 -3.73 4.51 -5.68
CA ASN A 78 -4.09 4.09 -7.03
C ASN A 78 -3.32 2.84 -7.51
N ASP A 79 -2.05 2.72 -7.14
CA ASP A 79 -1.23 1.56 -7.51
C ASP A 79 -1.70 0.29 -6.79
N ALA A 80 -2.00 0.39 -5.49
CA ALA A 80 -2.59 -0.72 -4.74
C ALA A 80 -3.95 -1.13 -5.31
N LYS A 81 -4.82 -0.17 -5.65
CA LYS A 81 -6.12 -0.44 -6.31
C LYS A 81 -5.94 -1.17 -7.63
N LYS A 82 -4.97 -0.75 -8.45
CA LYS A 82 -4.66 -1.42 -9.72
C LYS A 82 -4.26 -2.88 -9.50
N ILE A 83 -3.38 -3.15 -8.54
CA ILE A 83 -2.96 -4.52 -8.20
C ILE A 83 -4.17 -5.35 -7.74
N ILE A 84 -5.02 -4.80 -6.87
CA ILE A 84 -6.24 -5.47 -6.40
C ILE A 84 -7.18 -5.78 -7.57
N ASP A 85 -7.37 -4.82 -8.46
CA ASP A 85 -8.27 -4.95 -9.61
C ASP A 85 -7.80 -6.01 -10.62
N GLU A 86 -6.50 -6.26 -10.71
CA GLU A 86 -5.89 -7.32 -11.51
C GLU A 86 -6.05 -8.72 -10.88
N HIS A 87 -6.45 -8.81 -9.60
CA HIS A 87 -6.60 -10.06 -8.84
C HIS A 87 -8.04 -10.20 -8.29
N PRO A 88 -8.99 -10.78 -9.08
CA PRO A 88 -10.42 -10.79 -8.75
C PRO A 88 -10.79 -11.45 -7.42
N ASP A 89 -10.04 -12.47 -7.01
CA ASP A 89 -10.18 -13.17 -5.73
C ASP A 89 -9.85 -12.26 -4.55
N ILE A 90 -8.73 -11.52 -4.64
CA ILE A 90 -8.35 -10.50 -3.65
C ILE A 90 -9.35 -9.34 -3.65
N LYS A 91 -9.76 -8.86 -4.83
CA LYS A 91 -10.78 -7.80 -4.94
C LYS A 91 -12.07 -8.19 -4.25
N LYS A 92 -12.53 -9.43 -4.44
CA LYS A 92 -13.73 -9.94 -3.77
C LYS A 92 -13.52 -9.95 -2.25
N MET A 93 -12.38 -10.43 -1.77
CA MET A 93 -12.06 -10.43 -0.34
C MET A 93 -12.11 -9.02 0.27
N VAL A 94 -11.44 -8.05 -0.35
CA VAL A 94 -11.37 -6.66 0.15
C VAL A 94 -12.72 -5.93 0.03
N SER A 95 -13.56 -6.28 -0.95
CA SER A 95 -14.87 -5.64 -1.15
C SER A 95 -16.00 -6.22 -0.29
N THR A 96 -15.78 -7.36 0.36
CA THR A 96 -16.82 -8.06 1.15
C THR A 96 -16.85 -7.59 2.62
N ILE A 97 -15.91 -6.72 3.01
CA ILE A 97 -15.70 -6.27 4.39
C ILE A 97 -16.02 -4.78 4.47
#